data_AF-A0A7J9N0R3-F1
#
_entry.id   AF-A0A7J9N0R3-F1
#
_cell.length_a   1.000
_cell.length_b   1.000
_cell.length_c   1.000
_cell.angle_alpha   90.00
_cell.angle_beta   90.00
_cell.angle_gamma   90.00
#
_symmetry.space_group_name_H-M   'P 1'
#
loop_
_entity.id
_entity.type
_entity.pdbx_description
1 polymer ?
#
loop_
_entity_poly.entity_id
_entity_poly.type
_entity_poly.pdbx_seq_one_letter_code
_entity_poly.pdbx_strand_id
1 'polypeptide(L)' 'DVLFNKAKPITTNSIDPRWKWFKNCLGALDRTHIKIKVPTIDEPKYRTIKGDIETNMLGVCTPNMHFVYVLPG' A
#
# COMPACT_ATOMS: atom_id res chain seq x y z
N ASP A 1 -0.04 13.19 1.04
CA ASP A 1 0.82 12.14 0.48
C ASP A 1 2.14 12.08 1.20
N VAL A 2 2.40 10.99 1.91
CA VAL A 2 3.67 10.78 2.62
C VAL A 2 4.51 9.80 1.80
N LEU A 3 5.62 10.29 1.24
CA LEU A 3 6.62 9.46 0.58
C LEU A 3 7.60 8.93 1.63
N PHE A 4 7.56 7.62 1.90
CA PHE A 4 8.39 6.99 2.92
C PHE A 4 9.76 6.55 2.37
N ASN A 5 9.83 6.10 1.11
CA ASN A 5 11.06 5.65 0.46
C ASN A 5 11.14 6.09 -1.00
N LYS A 6 12.35 6.31 -1.52
CA LYS A 6 12.57 6.51 -2.96
C LYS A 6 12.42 5.18 -3.69
N ALA A 7 11.43 5.09 -4.59
CA ALA A 7 11.30 3.94 -5.48
C ALA A 7 12.46 3.86 -6.48
N LYS A 8 12.91 2.64 -6.75
CA LYS A 8 13.83 2.35 -7.85
C LYS A 8 13.14 1.36 -8.80
N PRO A 9 13.21 1.59 -10.12
CA PRO A 9 12.61 0.67 -11.07
C PRO A 9 13.34 -0.67 -11.07
N ILE A 10 12.59 -1.74 -11.30
CA ILE A 10 13.16 -3.07 -11.56
C ILE A 10 13.97 -2.99 -12.86
N THR A 11 15.22 -3.44 -12.80
CA THR A 11 16.13 -3.41 -13.94
C THR A 11 15.66 -4.38 -15.03
N THR A 12 15.90 -4.04 -16.30
CA THR A 12 15.53 -4.89 -17.45
C THR A 12 16.21 -6.25 -17.45
N ASN A 13 17.36 -6.35 -16.77
CA ASN A 13 18.19 -7.54 -16.65
C ASN A 13 18.02 -8.23 -15.28
N SER A 14 16.92 -7.95 -14.57
CA SER A 14 16.62 -8.60 -13.28
C SER A 14 16.53 -10.12 -13.45
N ILE A 15 17.30 -10.84 -12.64
CA ILE A 15 17.31 -12.32 -12.57
C ILE A 15 16.37 -12.86 -11.48
N ASP A 16 15.77 -11.97 -10.69
CA ASP A 16 14.87 -12.38 -9.62
C ASP A 16 13.61 -13.04 -10.23
N PRO A 17 13.29 -14.30 -9.90
CA PRO A 17 12.18 -15.01 -10.52
C PRO A 17 10.81 -14.36 -10.23
N ARG A 18 10.67 -13.59 -9.14
CA ARG A 18 9.45 -12.86 -8.78
C ARG A 18 9.29 -11.60 -9.61
N TRP A 19 10.40 -10.90 -9.88
CA TRP A 19 10.37 -9.53 -10.44
C TRP A 19 10.82 -9.43 -11.90
N LYS A 20 11.47 -10.45 -12.48
CA LYS A 20 12.04 -10.43 -13.85
C LYS A 20 11.05 -10.08 -14.96
N TRP A 21 9.77 -10.35 -14.75
CA TRP A 21 8.70 -10.07 -15.71
C TRP A 21 8.21 -8.61 -15.66
N PHE A 22 8.50 -7.88 -14.58
CA PHE A 22 8.02 -6.52 -14.30
C PHE A 22 9.10 -5.47 -14.60
N LYS A 23 9.65 -5.50 -15.82
CA LYS A 23 10.73 -4.60 -16.24
C LYS A 23 10.29 -3.14 -16.16
N ASN A 24 11.15 -2.28 -15.60
CA ASN A 24 10.90 -0.85 -15.38
C ASN A 24 9.75 -0.52 -14.40
N CYS A 25 9.11 -1.51 -13.78
CA CYS A 25 8.09 -1.25 -12.76
C CYS A 25 8.75 -0.71 -11.49
N LEU A 26 8.14 0.31 -10.88
CA LEU A 26 8.60 0.90 -9.61
C LEU A 26 8.17 0.09 -8.39
N GLY A 27 7.11 -0.70 -8.53
CA GLY A 27 6.46 -1.37 -7.42
C GLY A 27 5.09 -1.94 -7.80
N ALA A 28 4.39 -2.46 -6.81
CA ALA A 28 3.01 -2.91 -6.93
C ALA A 28 2.08 -1.91 -6.25
N LEU A 29 0.91 -1.68 -6.85
CA LEU A 29 -0.16 -0.86 -6.31
C LEU A 29 -1.31 -1.79 -5.91
N ASP A 30 -1.75 -1.69 -4.66
CA ASP A 30 -2.82 -2.52 -4.13
C ASP A 30 -3.69 -1.77 -3.12
N ARG A 31 -4.97 -2.16 -3.03
CA ARG A 31 -5.90 -1.65 -2.03
C ARG A 31 -5.91 -2.59 -0.83
N THR A 32 -5.60 -2.06 0.34
CA THR A 32 -5.59 -2.81 1.59
C THR A 32 -6.52 -2.19 2.63
N HIS A 33 -7.03 -3.00 3.55
CA HIS A 33 -7.78 -2.54 4.71
C HIS A 33 -6.85 -2.46 5.92
N ILE A 34 -6.85 -1.33 6.60
CA ILE A 34 -6.03 -1.11 7.80
C ILE A 34 -6.91 -0.70 8.97
N LYS A 35 -6.66 -1.30 10.14
CA LYS A 35 -7.28 -0.90 11.40
C LYS A 35 -6.81 0.48 11.81
N ILE A 36 -7.75 1.35 12.15
CA ILE A 36 -7.48 2.72 12.58
C ILE A 36 -8.06 2.97 13.96
N LYS A 37 -7.55 4.00 14.62
CA LYS A 37 -8.14 4.57 15.82
C LYS A 37 -8.63 5.96 15.48
N VAL A 38 -9.92 6.19 15.68
CA VAL A 38 -10.59 7.48 15.47
C VAL A 38 -11.36 7.85 16.73
N PRO A 39 -11.73 9.12 16.93
CA PRO A 39 -12.63 9.50 18.00
C PRO A 39 -13.95 8.71 17.94
N THR A 40 -14.56 8.41 19.08
CA THR A 40 -15.79 7.60 19.16
C THR A 40 -16.94 8.17 18.33
N ILE A 41 -17.02 9.49 18.17
CA ILE A 41 -18.02 10.16 17.32
C ILE A 41 -17.86 9.82 15.83
N ASP A 42 -16.64 9.49 15.39
CA ASP A 42 -16.31 9.17 14.00
C ASP A 42 -16.26 7.67 13.70
N GLU A 43 -16.18 6.81 14.72
CA GLU A 43 -16.19 5.35 14.56
C GLU A 43 -17.31 4.81 13.66
N PRO A 44 -18.57 5.31 13.72
CA PRO A 44 -19.62 4.82 12.85
C PRO A 44 -19.32 4.96 11.35
N LYS A 45 -18.48 5.93 10.96
CA LYS A 45 -18.10 6.18 9.55
C LYS A 45 -17.14 5.14 9.01
N TYR A 46 -16.31 4.55 9.88
CA TYR A 46 -15.24 3.61 9.51
C TYR A 46 -15.57 2.17 9.94
N ARG A 47 -16.80 1.91 10.36
CA ARG A 47 -17.24 0.59 10.78
C ARG A 47 -17.45 -0.31 9.56
N THR A 48 -16.73 -1.42 9.53
CA THR A 48 -16.90 -2.46 8.51
C THR A 48 -18.11 -3.36 8.80
N ILE A 49 -18.47 -4.21 7.84
CA ILE A 49 -19.53 -5.23 8.01
C ILE A 49 -19.22 -6.17 9.18
N LYS A 50 -17.95 -6.40 9.49
CA LYS A 50 -17.50 -7.25 10.62
C LYS A 50 -17.48 -6.52 11.95
N GLY A 51 -17.78 -5.22 11.97
CA GLY A 51 -17.75 -4.38 13.17
C GLY A 51 -16.37 -3.83 13.52
N ASP A 52 -15.32 -4.20 12.79
CA ASP A 52 -13.99 -3.60 12.94
C ASP A 52 -14.00 -2.14 12.47
N ILE A 53 -13.16 -1.30 13.10
CA ILE A 53 -12.91 0.09 12.71
C ILE A 53 -11.69 0.11 11.78
N GLU A 54 -11.95 0.16 10.47
CA GLU A 54 -10.93 0.07 9.42
C GLU A 54 -11.20 1.11 8.34
N THR A 55 -10.14 1.60 7.69
CA THR A 55 -10.27 2.34 6.43
C THR A 55 -9.57 1.62 5.30
N ASN A 56 -10.06 1.89 4.09
CA ASN A 56 -9.38 1.51 2.88
C ASN A 56 -8.13 2.37 2.72
N MET A 57 -7.06 1.77 2.24
CA MET A 57 -5.83 2.45 1.94
C MET A 57 -5.31 1.94 0.60
N LEU A 58 -4.97 2.87 -0.28
CA LEU A 58 -4.22 2.58 -1.49
C LEU A 58 -2.73 2.68 -1.15
N GLY A 59 -2.01 1.57 -1.26
CA GLY A 59 -0.59 1.49 -1.01
C GLY A 59 0.18 1.17 -2.29
N VAL A 60 1.31 1.84 -2.49
CA VAL A 60 2.31 1.43 -3.49
C VAL A 60 3.55 0.95 -2.75
N CYS A 61 3.99 -0.27 -3.02
CA CYS A 61 5.14 -0.88 -2.37
C CYS A 61 6.25 -1.23 -3.38
N THR A 62 7.49 -1.11 -2.94
CA THR A 62 8.66 -1.59 -3.68
C THR A 62 8.69 -3.12 -3.74
N PRO A 63 9.53 -3.73 -4.59
CA PRO A 63 9.80 -5.17 -4.60
C PRO A 63 10.19 -5.78 -3.24
N ASN A 64 10.74 -4.96 -2.33
CA ASN A 64 11.12 -5.33 -0.98
C ASN A 64 10.01 -5.04 0.06
N MET A 65 8.77 -4.81 -0.39
CA MET A 65 7.59 -4.52 0.44
C MET A 65 7.68 -3.23 1.26
N HIS A 66 8.56 -2.29 0.91
CA HIS A 66 8.56 -0.96 1.53
C HIS A 66 7.55 -0.05 0.85
N PHE A 67 6.71 0.65 1.62
CA PHE A 67 5.80 1.66 1.08
C PHE A 67 6.57 2.84 0.45
N VAL A 68 6.12 3.23 -0.73
CA VAL A 68 6.59 4.41 -1.48
C VAL A 68 5.52 5.49 -1.42
N TYR A 69 4.25 5.08 -1.45
CA TYR A 69 3.10 5.95 -1.45
C TYR A 69 1.95 5.32 -0.67
N VAL A 70 1.20 6.16 0.03
CA VAL A 70 0.04 5.79 0.83
C VAL A 70 -1.03 6.86 0.67
N LEU A 71 -2.23 6.43 0.29
CA LEU A 71 -3.43 7.26 0.24
C LEU A 71 -4.54 6.59 1.06
N PRO A 72 -4.93 7.17 2.21
CA PRO A 72 -6.12 6.74 2.92
C PRO A 72 -7.37 7.13 2.12
N GLY A 73 -8.37 6.24 2.13
CA GLY A 73 -9.69 6.46 1.54
C GLY A 73 -10.77 6.75 2.56
#